data_AF-A0A3D1PN30-F1
#
_entry.id   AF-A0A3D1PN30-F1
#
_cell.length_a   1.000
_cell.length_b   1.000
_cell.length_c   1.000
_cell.angle_alpha   90.00
_cell.angle_beta   90.00
_cell.angle_gamma   90.00
#
_symmetry.space_group_name_H-M   'P 1'
#
loop_
_entity.id
_entity.type
_entity.pdbx_description
1 polymer ?
#
loop_
_entity_poly.entity_id
_entity_poly.type
_entity_poly.pdbx_seq_one_letter_code
_entity_poly.pdbx_strand_id
1 'polypeptide(L)'
;MAKEMIAMILAGGQGSRLYALTQKLAKPAVPFGGKYRIIDFPLSNCVNSDIDTVGILTQYQPLVLNEYIGNGQPWDLDRLHGG
;
A
#
# COMPACT_ATOMS: atom_id res chain seq x y z
N MET A 1 17.68 4.92 -18.06
CA MET A 1 18.35 3.83 -17.31
C MET A 1 17.34 2.71 -17.12
N ALA A 2 17.79 1.46 -17.12
CA ALA A 2 16.92 0.34 -16.74
C ALA A 2 16.57 0.46 -15.25
N LYS A 3 15.34 0.14 -14.86
CA LYS A 3 14.96 0.07 -13.45
C LYS A 3 15.69 -1.11 -12.81
N GLU A 4 16.48 -0.84 -11.78
CA GLU A 4 17.31 -1.85 -11.13
C GLU A 4 16.57 -2.62 -10.03
N MET A 5 15.47 -2.07 -9.51
CA MET A 5 14.73 -2.62 -8.38
C MET A 5 13.21 -2.37 -8.51
N ILE A 6 12.42 -3.35 -8.05
CA ILE A 6 10.97 -3.25 -7.90
C ILE A 6 10.62 -3.67 -6.47
N ALA A 7 9.83 -2.86 -5.76
CA ALA A 7 9.27 -3.25 -4.47
C ALA A 7 7.95 -4.01 -4.68
N MET A 8 7.78 -5.10 -3.94
CA MET A 8 6.54 -5.87 -3.92
C MET A 8 5.95 -5.88 -2.51
N ILE A 9 4.86 -5.14 -2.31
CA ILE A 9 4.17 -5.03 -1.01
C ILE A 9 3.04 -6.07 -0.96
N LEU A 10 3.21 -7.05 -0.06
CA LEU A 10 2.20 -8.09 0.20
C LEU A 10 1.11 -7.55 1.12
N ALA A 11 0.05 -7.01 0.54
CA ALA A 11 -1.06 -6.35 1.22
C ALA A 11 -2.32 -7.24 1.39
N GLY A 12 -2.17 -8.56 1.33
CA GLY A 12 -3.27 -9.53 1.42
C GLY A 12 -3.67 -9.99 2.83
N GLY A 13 -3.00 -9.51 3.88
CA GLY A 13 -3.21 -10.02 5.24
C GLY A 13 -4.62 -9.73 5.78
N GLN A 14 -5.38 -10.78 6.10
CA GLN A 14 -6.70 -10.67 6.75
C GLN A 14 -6.60 -9.98 8.13
N GLY A 15 -5.47 -10.13 8.83
CA GLY A 15 -5.27 -9.50 10.14
C GLY A 15 -6.25 -10.00 11.20
N SER A 16 -6.50 -11.31 11.25
CA SER A 16 -7.45 -11.96 12.16
C SER A 16 -7.27 -11.57 13.65
N ARG A 17 -6.04 -11.27 14.06
CA ARG A 17 -5.69 -10.82 15.42
C ARG A 17 -6.20 -9.42 15.78
N LEU A 18 -6.55 -8.58 14.80
CA LEU A 18 -7.13 -7.25 15.02
C LEU A 18 -8.67 -7.30 15.10
N TYR A 19 -9.26 -8.48 14.86
CA TYR A 19 -10.67 -8.79 15.05
C TYR A 19 -11.63 -7.73 14.46
N ALA A 20 -12.32 -6.97 15.31
CA ALA A 20 -13.35 -6.00 14.91
C ALA A 20 -12.82 -4.97 13.90
N LEU A 21 -11.53 -4.65 13.95
CA LEU A 21 -10.90 -3.69 13.04
C LEU A 21 -10.69 -4.24 11.64
N THR A 22 -10.74 -5.56 11.43
CA THR A 22 -10.44 -6.21 10.13
C THR A 22 -11.59 -7.09 9.62
N GLN A 23 -12.78 -6.99 10.22
CA GLN A 23 -13.95 -7.76 9.76
C GLN A 23 -14.40 -7.38 8.34
N LYS A 24 -14.24 -6.11 7.96
CA LYS A 24 -14.71 -5.54 6.68
C LYS A 24 -13.61 -4.85 5.88
N LEU A 25 -12.37 -4.93 6.35
CA LEU A 25 -11.22 -4.34 5.68
C LEU A 25 -9.96 -5.20 5.85
N ALA A 26 -9.13 -5.22 4.81
CA ALA A 26 -7.80 -5.82 4.88
C ALA A 26 -6.94 -5.12 5.94
N LYS A 27 -6.05 -5.86 6.61
CA LYS A 27 -5.14 -5.29 7.62
C LYS A 27 -4.42 -4.01 7.14
N PRO A 28 -3.92 -3.92 5.89
CA PRO A 28 -3.22 -2.72 5.43
C PRO A 28 -4.12 -1.48 5.33
N ALA A 29 -5.44 -1.65 5.21
CA ALA A 29 -6.41 -0.56 5.14
C ALA A 29 -6.83 -0.02 6.52
N VAL A 30 -6.37 -0.64 7.62
CA VAL A 30 -6.71 -0.20 8.99
C VAL A 30 -6.13 1.20 9.23
N PRO A 31 -6.93 2.17 9.74
CA PRO A 31 -6.45 3.48 10.14
C PRO A 31 -5.38 3.41 11.24
N PHE A 32 -4.38 4.28 11.16
CA PHE A 32 -3.27 4.38 12.09
C PHE A 32 -2.90 5.85 12.33
N GLY A 33 -2.67 6.23 13.59
CA GLY A 33 -2.19 7.58 13.92
C GLY A 33 -3.13 8.74 13.52
N GLY A 34 -4.43 8.48 13.38
CA GLY A 34 -5.48 9.48 13.14
C GLY A 34 -5.64 9.95 11.68
N LYS A 35 -4.59 9.89 10.86
CA LYS A 35 -4.64 10.32 9.44
C LYS A 35 -4.19 9.25 8.45
N TYR A 36 -3.40 8.29 8.89
CA TYR A 36 -2.74 7.33 8.02
C TYR A 36 -3.47 5.98 8.03
N ARG A 37 -3.02 5.08 7.17
CA ARG A 37 -3.31 3.65 7.19
C ARG A 37 -2.01 2.87 7.29
N ILE A 38 -2.10 1.60 7.69
CA ILE A 38 -0.91 0.74 7.83
C ILE A 38 -0.10 0.66 6.51
N ILE A 39 -0.76 0.66 5.35
CA ILE A 39 -0.10 0.62 4.03
C ILE A 39 0.77 1.85 3.73
N ASP A 40 0.52 2.99 4.38
CA ASP A 40 1.24 4.24 4.09
C ASP A 40 2.71 4.14 4.47
N PHE A 41 3.03 3.36 5.50
CA PHE A 41 4.39 3.20 6.00
C PHE A 41 5.31 2.49 4.99
N PRO A 42 4.99 1.28 4.48
CA PRO A 42 5.84 0.67 3.46
C PRO A 42 5.88 1.46 2.14
N LEU A 43 4.80 2.14 1.74
CA LEU A 43 4.81 3.02 0.57
C LEU A 43 5.74 4.21 0.76
N SER A 44 5.64 4.91 1.89
CA SER A 44 6.52 6.02 2.23
C SER A 44 7.97 5.56 2.34
N ASN A 45 8.23 4.35 2.85
CA ASN A 45 9.58 3.79 2.89
C ASN A 45 10.14 3.57 1.48
N CYS A 46 9.35 3.09 0.52
CA CYS A 46 9.79 2.92 -0.87
C CYS A 46 10.20 4.27 -1.46
N VAL A 47 9.33 5.27 -1.37
CA VAL A 47 9.59 6.62 -1.91
C VAL A 47 10.80 7.27 -1.25
N ASN A 48 10.90 7.21 0.09
CA ASN A 48 12.03 7.77 0.83
C ASN A 48 13.35 7.02 0.60
N SER A 49 13.30 5.86 -0.07
CA SER A 49 14.47 5.06 -0.45
C SER A 49 14.75 5.08 -1.95
N ASP A 50 14.15 6.03 -2.69
CA ASP A 50 14.25 6.16 -4.15
C ASP A 50 13.75 4.91 -4.93
N ILE A 51 12.82 4.16 -4.34
CA ILE A 51 12.13 3.05 -5.01
C ILE A 51 10.82 3.56 -5.59
N ASP A 52 10.83 3.83 -6.89
CA ASP A 52 9.73 4.47 -7.62
C ASP A 52 8.82 3.49 -8.38
N THR A 53 9.02 2.18 -8.17
CA THR A 53 8.28 1.11 -8.86
C THR A 53 7.80 0.10 -7.83
N VAL A 54 6.50 0.11 -7.56
CA VAL A 54 5.92 -0.59 -6.41
C VAL A 54 4.70 -1.38 -6.83
N GLY A 55 4.83 -2.71 -6.83
CA GLY A 55 3.70 -3.62 -6.98
C GLY A 55 3.03 -3.89 -5.63
N ILE A 56 1.70 -3.78 -5.57
CA ILE A 56 0.92 -4.08 -4.35
C ILE A 56 0.07 -5.32 -4.62
N LEU A 57 0.33 -6.41 -3.90
CA LEU A 57 -0.42 -7.65 -4.03
C LEU A 57 -1.52 -7.70 -2.97
N THR A 58 -2.76 -7.53 -3.41
CA THR A 58 -3.95 -7.60 -2.55
C THR A 58 -4.65 -8.95 -2.72
N GLN A 59 -5.40 -9.40 -1.71
CA GLN A 59 -6.12 -10.67 -1.76
C GLN A 59 -7.48 -10.58 -1.06
N TYR A 60 -7.48 -10.34 0.25
CA TYR A 60 -8.70 -10.27 1.05
C TYR A 60 -9.28 -8.85 1.04
N GLN A 61 -10.58 -8.71 0.77
CA GLN A 61 -11.32 -7.43 0.81
C GLN A 61 -10.55 -6.23 0.22
N PRO A 62 -10.08 -6.30 -1.04
CA PRO A 62 -9.11 -5.35 -1.60
C PRO A 62 -9.73 -4.00 -1.98
N LEU A 63 -11.06 -3.90 -2.13
CA LEU A 63 -11.73 -2.73 -2.69
C LEU A 63 -11.37 -1.43 -1.95
N VAL A 64 -11.56 -1.40 -0.63
CA VAL A 64 -11.27 -0.23 0.21
C VAL A 64 -9.80 0.16 0.22
N LEU A 65 -8.91 -0.83 0.04
CA LEU A 65 -7.47 -0.59 -0.04
C LEU A 65 -7.10 -0.02 -1.41
N ASN A 66 -7.63 -0.59 -2.50
CA ASN A 66 -7.39 -0.13 -3.86
C ASN A 66 -7.94 1.28 -4.10
N GLU A 67 -9.15 1.57 -3.62
CA GLU A 67 -9.74 2.92 -3.70
C GLU A 67 -8.89 3.96 -2.96
N TYR A 68 -8.31 3.58 -1.81
CA TYR A 68 -7.47 4.46 -1.02
C TYR A 68 -6.11 4.72 -1.66
N ILE A 69 -5.48 3.68 -2.23
CA ILE A 69 -4.21 3.81 -2.94
C ILE A 69 -4.39 4.59 -4.25
N GLY A 70 -5.50 4.35 -4.96
CA GLY A 70 -5.77 4.96 -6.26
C GLY A 70 -4.67 4.65 -7.28
N ASN A 71 -4.20 5.69 -7.96
CA ASN A 71 -3.07 5.63 -8.89
C ASN A 71 -1.70 5.84 -8.20
N GLY A 72 -1.64 5.93 -6.86
CA GLY A 72 -0.40 6.17 -6.14
C GLY A 72 0.08 7.63 -6.11
N GLN A 73 -0.72 8.59 -6.63
CA GLN A 73 -0.37 10.01 -6.65
C GLN A 73 0.06 10.59 -5.27
N PRO A 74 -0.53 10.22 -4.12
CA PRO A 74 -0.07 10.75 -2.82
C PRO A 74 1.40 10.43 -2.47
N TRP A 75 1.97 9.42 -3.13
CA TRP A 75 3.36 8.98 -2.99
C TRP A 75 4.21 9.32 -4.20
N ASP A 76 3.69 10.12 -5.16
CA ASP A 76 4.38 10.41 -6.42
C ASP A 76 4.76 9.13 -7.20
N LEU A 77 3.88 8.12 -7.10
CA LEU A 77 3.97 6.83 -7.80
C LEU A 77 3.06 6.77 -9.04
N ASP A 78 2.53 7.89 -9.52
CA ASP A 78 1.69 7.96 -10.72
C ASP A 78 2.46 8.39 -11.98
N ARG A 79 3.79 8.24 -11.96
CA ARG A 79 4.70 8.72 -13.01
C ARG A 79 4.65 7.85 -14.27
N LEU A 80 4.80 8.44 -15.46
CA LEU A 80 4.82 7.72 -16.75
C LEU A 80 5.99 6.71 -16.91
N HIS A 81 7.09 6.96 -16.19
CA HIS A 81 8.28 6.11 -16.19
C HIS A 81 8.53 5.50 -14.80
N GLY A 82 7.59 5.67 -13.86
CA GLY A 82 7.54 5.17 -12.47
C GLY A 82 6.20 4.47 -12.22
N GLY A 83 5.89 4.09 -10.98
CA GLY A 83 4.64 3.42 -10.61
C GLY A 83 4.80 1.96 -10.25
#